data_AF-A0AAX6LIA6-F1
#
_entry.id   AF-A0AAX6LIA6-F1
#
_cell.length_a   1.000
_cell.length_b   1.000
_cell.length_c   1.000
_cell.angle_alpha   90.00
_cell.angle_beta   90.00
_cell.angle_gamma   90.00
#
_symmetry.space_group_name_H-M   'P 1'
#
loop_
_entity.id
_entity.type
_entity.pdbx_description
1 polymer ?
#
loop_
_entity_poly.entity_id
_entity_poly.type
_entity_poly.pdbx_seq_one_letter_code
_entity_poly.pdbx_strand_id
1 'polypeptide(L)' 'MTVKVQKQGHSLMIPIPANFHVKDNAEYQPVMDDDTGILSFIPVHENIFEQNPDYDFQTALKEMSLPDNGELVDKENVWE' A
#
# COMPACT_ATOMS: atom_id res chain seq x y z
N MET A 1 22.60 -3.26 8.25
CA MET A 1 22.20 -1.98 8.87
C MET A 1 21.61 -2.30 10.23
N THR A 2 21.93 -1.53 11.27
CA THR A 2 21.47 -1.82 12.65
C THR A 2 20.67 -0.63 13.15
N VAL A 3 19.45 -0.88 13.61
CA VAL A 3 18.57 0.14 14.18
C VAL A 3 18.35 -0.13 15.67
N LYS A 4 18.17 0.92 16.46
CA LYS A 4 17.81 0.80 17.87
C LYS A 4 16.31 0.73 18.00
N VAL A 5 15.82 -0.34 18.62
CA VAL A 5 14.40 -0.51 18.89
C VAL A 5 14.03 0.22 20.17
N GLN A 6 12.86 0.84 20.21
CA GLN A 6 12.34 1.54 21.38
C GLN A 6 11.10 0.83 21.93
N LYS A 7 10.99 0.73 23.25
CA LYS A 7 9.76 0.27 23.91
C LYS A 7 8.90 1.47 24.26
N GLN A 8 7.67 1.51 23.77
CA GLN A 8 6.65 2.49 24.16
C GLN A 8 5.47 1.77 24.82
N GLY A 9 5.40 1.84 26.15
CA GLY A 9 4.38 1.13 26.91
C GLY A 9 4.45 -0.38 26.68
N HIS A 10 3.41 -0.93 26.06
CA HIS A 10 3.32 -2.36 25.67
C HIS A 10 3.73 -2.62 24.21
N SER A 11 4.14 -1.59 23.48
CA SER A 11 4.48 -1.65 22.06
C SER A 11 5.99 -1.60 21.84
N LEU A 12 6.43 -2.28 20.79
CA LEU A 12 7.79 -2.24 20.28
C LEU A 12 7.81 -1.38 19.02
N MET A 13 8.60 -0.31 19.02
CA MET A 13 8.76 0.57 17.86
C MET A 13 10.13 0.38 17.22
N ILE A 14 10.12 0.11 15.92
CA ILE A 14 11.33 -0.04 15.11
C ILE A 14 11.43 1.21 14.23
N PRO A 15 12.44 2.08 14.43
CA PRO A 15 12.61 3.24 13.57
C PRO A 15 13.06 2.78 12.18
N ILE A 16 12.40 3.27 11.15
CA ILE A 16 12.73 2.98 9.76
C ILE A 16 13.72 4.04 9.26
N PRO A 17 14.89 3.64 8.75
CA PRO A 17 15.86 4.56 8.19
C PRO A 17 15.30 5.31 6.96
N ALA A 18 15.60 6.60 6.84
CA ALA A 18 15.01 7.48 5.83
C ALA A 18 15.26 7.01 4.37
N ASN A 19 16.35 6.27 4.12
CA ASN A 19 16.69 5.74 2.80
C ASN A 19 15.73 4.64 2.30
N PHE A 20 14.83 4.14 3.15
CA PHE A 20 13.78 3.20 2.73
C PHE A 20 12.56 3.90 2.12
N HIS A 21 12.48 5.24 2.18
CA HIS A 21 11.40 6.04 1.58
C HIS A 21 9.99 5.57 1.97
N VAL A 22 9.83 5.08 3.20
CA VAL A 22 8.52 4.71 3.75
C VAL A 22 7.71 5.98 3.95
N LYS A 23 6.46 5.95 3.46
CA LYS A 23 5.54 7.07 3.55
C LYS A 23 5.02 7.25 4.98
N ASP A 24 4.74 8.48 5.34
CA ASP A 24 4.09 8.79 6.61
C ASP A 24 2.70 8.14 6.65
N ASN A 25 2.33 7.57 7.80
CA ASN A 25 1.07 6.85 8.03
C ASN A 25 0.82 5.63 7.11
N ALA A 26 1.86 5.07 6.49
CA ALA A 26 1.71 3.83 5.74
C ALA A 26 1.42 2.64 6.67
N GLU A 27 0.40 1.86 6.33
CA GLU A 27 0.01 0.65 7.05
C GLU A 27 0.66 -0.58 6.43
N TYR A 28 1.19 -1.46 7.28
CA TYR A 28 1.87 -2.68 6.87
C TYR A 28 1.31 -3.89 7.61
N GLN A 29 1.07 -4.97 6.88
CA GLN A 29 0.82 -6.29 7.43
C GLN A 29 2.15 -6.97 7.78
N PRO A 30 2.42 -7.28 9.05
CA PRO A 30 3.57 -8.10 9.42
C PRO A 30 3.33 -9.57 9.03
N VAL A 31 4.35 -10.20 8.46
CA VAL A 31 4.41 -11.63 8.13
C VAL A 31 5.73 -12.18 8.66
N MET A 32 5.67 -13.25 9.45
CA MET A 32 6.85 -13.96 9.92
C MET A 32 7.11 -15.15 9.00
N ASP A 33 8.33 -15.26 8.53
CA ASP A 33 8.83 -16.50 7.91
C ASP A 33 9.26 -17.44 9.03
N ASP A 34 8.58 -18.59 9.14
CA ASP A 34 8.80 -19.57 10.21
C ASP A 34 10.17 -20.28 10.10
N ASP A 35 10.74 -20.37 8.90
CA ASP A 35 12.00 -21.09 8.66
C ASP A 35 13.21 -20.20 8.90
N THR A 36 13.11 -18.91 8.55
CA THR A 36 14.21 -17.96 8.67
C THR A 36 14.10 -17.02 9.87
N GLY A 37 12.91 -16.94 10.48
CA GLY A 37 12.58 -15.99 11.54
C GLY A 37 12.53 -14.54 11.06
N ILE A 38 12.49 -14.30 9.74
CA ILE A 38 12.45 -12.96 9.16
C ILE A 38 11.05 -12.38 9.32
N LEU A 39 10.97 -11.19 9.92
CA LEU A 39 9.73 -10.41 9.98
C LEU A 39 9.69 -9.45 8.78
N SER A 40 8.77 -9.71 7.85
CA SER A 40 8.51 -8.89 6.68
C SER A 40 7.29 -7.99 6.90
N PHE A 41 7.31 -6.78 6.35
CA PHE A 41 6.22 -5.81 6.44
C PHE A 41 5.74 -5.49 5.04
N ILE A 42 4.53 -5.95 4.69
CA ILE A 42 3.94 -5.78 3.36
C ILE A 42 2.91 -4.65 3.44
N PRO A 43 2.94 -3.63 2.56
CA PRO A 43 1.94 -2.57 2.58
C PRO A 43 0.52 -3.14 2.47
N VAL A 44 -0.40 -2.69 3.32
CA VAL A 44 -1.82 -3.11 3.27
C VAL A 44 -2.55 -2.42 2.12
N HIS A 45 -2.23 -1.15 1.93
CA HIS A 45 -2.83 -0.29 0.90
C HIS A 45 -1.75 0.12 -0.09
N GLU A 46 -1.70 -0.56 -1.24
CA GLU A 46 -0.91 -0.10 -2.38
C GLU A 46 -1.84 0.67 -3.33
N ASN A 47 -1.64 1.98 -3.42
CA ASN A 47 -2.31 2.75 -4.46
C ASN A 47 -1.61 2.46 -5.80
N ILE A 48 -2.22 1.58 -6.59
CA ILE A 48 -1.77 1.18 -7.94
C ILE A 48 -1.61 2.37 -8.91
N PHE A 49 -2.17 3.55 -8.58
CA PHE A 49 -2.07 4.77 -9.38
C PHE A 49 -0.92 5.69 -8.95
N GLU A 50 -0.27 5.45 -7.81
CA GLU A 50 0.87 6.28 -7.38
C GLU A 50 2.10 6.13 -8.28
N GLN A 51 2.19 5.03 -9.03
CA GLN A 51 3.27 4.80 -9.99
C GLN A 51 3.09 5.59 -11.29
N ASN A 52 1.85 5.98 -11.63
CA ASN A 52 1.53 6.80 -12.80
C ASN A 52 0.45 7.83 -12.44
N PRO A 53 0.80 8.93 -11.75
CA PRO A 53 -0.16 9.94 -11.31
C PRO A 53 -0.85 10.65 -12.49
N ASP A 54 -0.23 10.64 -13.67
CA ASP A 54 -0.77 11.23 -14.90
C ASP A 54 -1.55 10.23 -15.76
N TYR A 55 -1.77 8.99 -15.28
CA TYR A 55 -2.50 7.98 -16.04
C TYR A 55 -4.00 8.31 -16.08
N ASP A 56 -4.45 8.83 -17.22
CA ASP A 56 -5.85 9.11 -17.48
C ASP A 56 -6.63 7.80 -17.74
N PHE A 57 -7.11 7.20 -16.66
CA PHE A 57 -7.91 5.98 -16.67
C PHE A 57 -9.20 6.13 -17.49
N GLN A 58 -9.79 7.33 -17.52
CA GLN A 58 -11.02 7.57 -18.30
C GLN A 58 -10.73 7.47 -19.80
N THR A 59 -9.59 7.97 -20.23
CA THR A 59 -9.16 7.86 -21.63
C THR A 59 -8.78 6.42 -21.98
N ALA A 60 -8.04 5.73 -21.11
CA ALA A 60 -7.69 4.33 -21.32
C ALA A 60 -8.91 3.39 -21.42
N LEU A 61 -9.93 3.57 -20.55
CA LEU A 61 -11.19 2.81 -20.61
C LEU A 61 -11.93 3.01 -21.94
N LYS A 62 -11.97 4.25 -22.44
CA LYS A 62 -12.59 4.59 -23.73
C LYS A 62 -11.84 3.94 -24.90
N GLU A 63 -10.51 3.95 -24.88
CA GLU A 63 -9.69 3.33 -25.92
C GLU A 63 -9.79 1.80 -25.92
N MET A 64 -9.87 1.18 -24.74
CA MET A 64 -9.98 -0.28 -24.60
C MET A 64 -11.36 -0.82 -24.99
N SER A 65 -12.33 0.04 -25.31
CA SER A 65 -13.70 -0.35 -25.72
C SER A 65 -14.33 -1.36 -24.76
N LEU A 66 -14.01 -1.23 -23.46
CA LEU A 66 -14.62 -2.04 -22.42
C LEU A 66 -16.06 -1.56 -22.27
N PRO A 67 -17.06 -2.41 -22.53
CA PRO A 67 -18.44 -2.01 -22.33
C PRO A 67 -18.65 -1.75 -20.85
N ASP A 68 -18.90 -0.49 -20.50
CA ASP A 68 -19.50 -0.13 -19.24
C ASP A 68 -20.88 -0.80 -19.21
N ASN A 69 -21.14 -1.66 -18.21
CA ASN A 69 -22.43 -2.30 -18.08
C ASN A 69 -23.53 -1.32 -17.64
N GLY A 70 -23.22 -0.02 -17.52
CA GLY A 70 -24.18 1.08 -17.43
C GLY A 70 -24.91 1.18 -16.10
N GLU A 71 -24.83 0.16 -15.26
CA GLU A 71 -25.30 0.16 -13.89
C GLU A 71 -24.10 0.19 -12.95
N LEU A 72 -23.89 1.34 -12.32
CA LEU A 72 -22.98 1.48 -11.18
C LEU A 72 -23.47 0.53 -10.08
N VAL A 73 -22.69 -0.51 -9.78
CA VAL A 73 -22.99 -1.37 -8.64
C VAL A 73 -22.32 -0.74 -7.44
N ASP A 74 -23.10 -0.38 -6.41
CA ASP A 74 -22.81 0.34 -5.14
C ASP A 74 -21.36 0.39 -4.59
N LYS A 75 -20.49 -0.55 -4.95
CA LYS A 75 -19.08 -0.64 -4.50
C LYS A 75 -18.04 -0.07 -5.49
N GLU A 76 -18.46 0.47 -6.62
CA GLU A 76 -17.54 1.05 -7.63
C GLU A 76 -17.18 2.52 -7.36
N ASN A 77 -17.81 3.15 -6.37
CA ASN A 77 -17.44 4.50 -5.96
C ASN A 77 -16.23 4.48 -5.02
N VAL A 78 -15.03 4.33 -5.59
CA VAL A 78 -13.74 4.38 -4.88
C VAL A 78 -13.25 5.82 -4.58
N TRP A 79 -14.11 6.82 -4.83
CA TRP A 79 -13.78 8.25 -4.70
C TRP A 79 -14.58 8.98 -3.61
N GLU A 80 -15.39 8.29 -2.80
CA GLU A 80 -15.95 8.81 -1.53
C GLU A 80 -15.07 8.43 -0.33
#